data_AF-A0A4S1Z9D1-F1
#
_entry.id   AF-A0A4S1Z9D1-F1
#
_cell.length_a   1.000
_cell.length_b   1.000
_cell.length_c   1.000
_cell.angle_alpha   90.00
_cell.angle_beta   90.00
_cell.angle_gamma   90.00
#
_symmetry.space_group_name_H-M   'P 1'
#
loop_
_entity.id
_entity.type
_entity.pdbx_description
1 polymer ?
#
loop_
_entity_poly.entity_id
_entity_poly.type
_entity_poly.pdbx_seq_one_letter_code
_entity_poly.pdbx_strand_id
1 'polypeptide(L)'
;GYVSCDDNNSNKFTFHYYVKDHLGNNRAVVNESGAIEQSTHYYPFGNSFADAGKNPSIQQYKYNGKELDRMHGLDWYDYGARSYDPVLLQWNGVDQLCEDY
;
A
#
# COMPACT_ATOMS: atom_id res chain seq x y z
N GLY A 1 0.97 -9.82 6.29
CA GLY A 1 -0.22 -10.34 5.62
C GLY A 1 -1.45 -9.89 6.38
N TYR A 2 -2.61 -10.36 5.99
CA TYR A 2 -3.88 -10.15 6.67
C TYR A 2 -4.77 -11.38 6.52
N VAL A 3 -5.88 -11.42 7.26
CA VAL A 3 -6.87 -12.50 7.18
C VAL A 3 -8.18 -11.88 6.74
N SER A 4 -8.85 -12.50 5.77
CA SER A 4 -10.22 -12.16 5.39
C SER A 4 -11.17 -13.28 5.79
N CYS A 5 -12.41 -12.93 6.13
CA CYS A 5 -13.50 -13.88 6.33
C CYS A 5 -14.59 -13.62 5.29
N ASP A 6 -15.13 -14.70 4.70
CA ASP A 6 -16.32 -14.60 3.86
C ASP A 6 -17.56 -14.91 4.70
N ASP A 7 -18.39 -13.89 4.90
CA ASP A 7 -19.59 -13.96 5.75
C ASP A 7 -20.70 -14.82 5.13
N ASN A 8 -20.60 -15.17 3.85
CA ASN A 8 -21.75 -15.69 3.11
C ASN A 8 -21.99 -17.19 3.20
N ASN A 9 -21.05 -18.06 3.66
CA ASN A 9 -21.41 -19.49 3.80
C ASN A 9 -20.49 -20.47 4.56
N SER A 10 -19.45 -20.06 5.30
CA SER A 10 -18.62 -21.10 5.97
C SER A 10 -17.73 -20.67 7.13
N ASN A 11 -17.78 -19.41 7.59
CA ASN A 11 -16.83 -18.91 8.59
C ASN A 11 -15.37 -19.24 8.20
N LYS A 12 -15.09 -19.19 6.89
CA LYS A 12 -13.82 -19.60 6.31
C LYS A 12 -12.86 -18.42 6.36
N PHE A 13 -11.77 -18.60 7.10
CA PHE A 13 -10.66 -17.65 7.13
C PHE A 13 -9.73 -17.92 5.95
N THR A 14 -9.40 -16.87 5.18
CA THR A 14 -8.41 -16.92 4.12
C THR A 14 -7.20 -16.10 4.55
N PHE A 15 -6.02 -16.71 4.51
CA PHE A 15 -4.77 -16.04 4.85
C PHE A 15 -4.12 -15.43 3.60
N HIS A 16 -3.71 -14.18 3.73
CA HIS A 16 -3.05 -13.41 2.68
C HIS A 16 -1.65 -13.00 3.17
N TYR A 17 -0.63 -13.19 2.34
CA TYR A 17 0.77 -12.93 2.67
C TYR A 17 1.33 -11.81 1.79
N TYR A 18 2.20 -10.99 2.38
CA TYR A 18 2.86 -9.88 1.68
C TYR A 18 4.25 -10.30 1.25
N VAL A 19 4.54 -10.14 -0.04
CA VAL A 19 5.89 -10.27 -0.61
C VAL A 19 6.47 -8.87 -0.69
N LYS A 20 7.44 -8.58 0.17
CA LYS A 20 8.06 -7.25 0.28
C LYS A 20 9.43 -7.22 -0.38
N ASP A 21 9.83 -6.05 -0.87
CA ASP A 21 11.22 -5.79 -1.26
C ASP A 21 12.07 -5.31 -0.07
N HIS A 22 13.34 -4.99 -0.35
CA HIS A 22 14.32 -4.58 0.67
C HIS A 22 13.98 -3.25 1.38
N LEU A 23 13.15 -2.39 0.78
CA LEU A 23 12.66 -1.15 1.40
C LEU A 23 11.33 -1.36 2.13
N GLY A 24 10.81 -2.58 2.12
CA GLY A 24 9.53 -2.91 2.74
C GLY A 24 8.32 -2.59 1.87
N ASN A 25 8.49 -2.26 0.59
CA ASN A 25 7.38 -2.04 -0.34
C ASN A 25 6.68 -3.36 -0.60
N ASN A 26 5.34 -3.36 -0.61
CA ASN A 26 4.59 -4.56 -0.95
C ASN A 26 4.56 -4.77 -2.47
N ARG A 27 5.21 -5.82 -2.96
CA ARG A 27 5.36 -6.15 -4.40
C ARG A 27 4.32 -7.13 -4.89
N ALA A 28 3.88 -8.04 -4.03
CA ALA A 28 2.79 -8.95 -4.34
C ALA A 28 2.03 -9.36 -3.07
N VAL A 29 0.74 -9.63 -3.24
CA VAL A 29 -0.11 -10.30 -2.25
C VAL A 29 -0.41 -11.69 -2.78
N VAL A 30 -0.15 -12.70 -1.95
CA VAL A 30 -0.39 -14.11 -2.30
C VAL A 30 -1.32 -14.75 -1.28
N ASN A 31 -2.18 -15.64 -1.74
CA ASN A 31 -3.05 -16.41 -0.85
C ASN A 31 -2.32 -17.62 -0.24
N GLU A 32 -3.00 -18.32 0.67
CA GLU A 32 -2.52 -19.56 1.32
C GLU A 32 -2.13 -20.69 0.36
N SER A 33 -2.66 -20.68 -0.87
CA SER A 33 -2.30 -21.66 -1.92
C SER A 33 -1.10 -21.21 -2.77
N GLY A 34 -0.53 -20.03 -2.50
CA GLY A 34 0.57 -19.44 -3.27
C GLY A 34 0.14 -18.76 -4.57
N ALA A 35 -1.16 -18.58 -4.81
CA ALA A 35 -1.65 -17.85 -5.98
C ALA A 35 -1.53 -16.33 -5.77
N ILE A 36 -1.12 -15.61 -6.81
CA ILE A 36 -0.97 -14.16 -6.78
C ILE A 36 -2.35 -13.51 -6.88
N GLU A 37 -2.69 -12.67 -5.90
CA GLU A 37 -3.95 -11.92 -5.86
C GLU A 37 -3.78 -10.48 -6.33
N GLN A 38 -2.61 -9.91 -6.05
CA GLN A 38 -2.21 -8.58 -6.48
C GLN A 38 -0.70 -8.53 -6.71
N SER A 39 -0.27 -7.84 -7.75
CA SER A 39 1.13 -7.50 -8.01
C SER A 39 1.24 -6.01 -8.25
N THR A 40 2.16 -5.36 -7.55
CA THR A 40 2.36 -3.91 -7.66
C THR A 40 3.83 -3.61 -7.97
N HIS A 41 4.03 -2.80 -9.01
CA HIS A 41 5.32 -2.29 -9.45
C HIS A 41 5.36 -0.79 -9.20
N TYR A 42 6.45 -0.33 -8.58
CA TYR A 42 6.65 1.08 -8.26
C TYR A 42 7.75 1.68 -9.12
N TYR A 43 7.55 2.93 -9.50
CA TYR A 43 8.67 3.80 -9.83
C TYR A 43 9.57 4.01 -8.61
N PRO A 44 10.83 4.47 -8.79
CA PRO A 44 11.77 4.65 -7.68
C PRO A 44 11.24 5.51 -6.53
N PHE A 45 10.35 6.46 -6.81
CA PHE A 45 9.78 7.38 -5.83
C PHE A 45 8.36 7.03 -5.38
N GLY A 46 7.94 5.79 -5.58
CA GLY A 46 6.71 5.26 -4.98
C GLY A 46 5.44 5.44 -5.79
N ASN A 47 5.47 6.13 -6.94
CA ASN A 47 4.32 6.13 -7.83
C ASN A 47 4.10 4.72 -8.40
N SER A 48 2.85 4.29 -8.51
CA SER A 48 2.53 2.96 -9.05
C SER A 48 2.72 2.98 -10.57
N PHE A 49 3.63 2.14 -11.06
CA PHE A 49 3.81 1.92 -12.50
C PHE A 49 2.74 0.96 -13.04
N ALA A 50 2.50 -0.12 -12.30
CA ALA A 50 1.51 -1.12 -12.62
C ALA A 50 0.98 -1.73 -11.33
N ASP A 51 -0.34 -1.72 -11.16
CA ASP A 51 -1.02 -2.43 -10.06
C ASP A 51 -2.01 -3.43 -10.68
N ALA A 52 -1.55 -4.68 -10.82
CA ALA A 52 -2.32 -5.77 -11.39
C ALA A 52 -2.89 -6.63 -10.24
N GLY A 53 -4.11 -6.31 -9.82
CA GLY A 53 -4.83 -7.07 -8.79
C GLY A 53 -6.31 -7.16 -9.11
N LYS A 54 -6.99 -8.17 -8.55
CA LYS A 54 -8.43 -8.37 -8.77
C LYS A 54 -9.28 -7.23 -8.22
N ASN A 55 -8.80 -6.55 -7.18
CA ASN A 55 -9.46 -5.40 -6.59
C ASN A 55 -8.40 -4.47 -5.94
N PRO A 56 -8.35 -3.18 -6.27
CA PRO A 56 -7.37 -2.24 -5.71
C PRO A 56 -7.49 -2.07 -4.19
N SER A 57 -8.66 -2.34 -3.60
CA SER A 57 -8.92 -2.25 -2.17
C SER A 57 -8.44 -3.48 -1.38
N ILE A 58 -7.92 -4.53 -2.05
CA ILE A 58 -7.37 -5.73 -1.39
C ILE A 58 -6.23 -5.34 -0.45
N GLN A 59 -5.41 -4.38 -0.84
CA GLN A 59 -4.26 -3.97 -0.06
C GLN A 59 -3.88 -2.51 -0.34
N GLN A 60 -4.17 -1.65 0.64
CA GLN A 60 -3.94 -0.21 0.60
C GLN A 60 -2.51 0.19 1.00
N TYR A 61 -1.79 -0.67 1.73
CA TYR A 61 -0.38 -0.42 2.08
C TYR A 61 0.53 -0.79 0.91
N LYS A 62 1.25 0.21 0.39
CA LYS A 62 2.03 0.09 -0.84
C LYS A 62 3.50 0.45 -0.61
N TYR A 63 3.90 1.67 -0.96
CA TYR A 63 5.27 2.16 -0.88
C TYR A 63 5.67 2.49 0.57
N ASN A 64 6.88 2.10 0.97
CA ASN A 64 7.44 2.19 2.32
C ASN A 64 6.51 1.64 3.42
N GLY A 65 5.62 0.71 3.06
CA GLY A 65 4.59 0.21 3.96
C GLY A 65 3.58 1.26 4.42
N LYS A 66 3.46 2.38 3.70
CA LYS A 66 2.47 3.44 3.95
C LYS A 66 1.22 3.20 3.15
N GLU A 67 0.12 3.65 3.73
CA GLU A 67 -1.19 3.60 3.08
C GLU A 67 -1.21 4.58 1.92
N LEU A 68 -1.61 4.11 0.74
CA LEU A 68 -1.92 4.97 -0.38
C LEU A 68 -3.36 5.44 -0.22
N ASP A 69 -3.54 6.65 0.28
CA ASP A 69 -4.81 7.33 0.28
C ASP A 69 -5.13 7.78 -1.16
N ARG A 70 -6.38 7.56 -1.57
CA ARG A 70 -6.93 8.01 -2.86
C ARG A 70 -8.14 8.91 -2.68
N MET A 71 -8.42 9.32 -1.44
CA MET A 71 -9.54 10.18 -1.11
C MET A 71 -9.41 11.50 -1.88
N HIS A 72 -10.55 11.99 -2.36
CA HIS A 72 -10.62 13.19 -3.20
C HIS A 72 -9.81 13.14 -4.51
N GLY A 73 -9.37 11.94 -4.95
CA GLY A 73 -8.56 11.77 -6.16
C GLY A 73 -7.10 12.18 -5.99
N LEU A 74 -6.64 12.36 -4.75
CA LEU A 74 -5.25 12.61 -4.41
C LEU A 74 -4.58 11.28 -4.09
N ASP A 75 -3.64 10.82 -4.92
CA ASP A 75 -2.88 9.58 -4.71
C ASP A 75 -1.70 9.83 -3.75
N TRP A 76 -1.98 10.12 -2.49
CA TRP A 76 -0.98 10.49 -1.49
C TRP A 76 -0.70 9.37 -0.49
N TYR A 77 0.56 9.29 -0.05
CA TYR A 77 0.96 8.36 0.99
C TYR A 77 0.84 9.00 2.37
N ASP A 78 0.14 8.34 3.29
CA ASP A 78 0.02 8.79 4.67
C ASP A 78 1.23 8.35 5.51
N TYR A 79 2.04 9.32 5.95
CA TYR A 79 3.15 9.13 6.90
C TYR A 79 2.82 9.62 8.31
N GLY A 80 1.56 9.93 8.60
CA GLY A 80 1.04 10.38 9.89
C GLY A 80 1.21 11.88 10.09
N ALA A 81 2.45 12.36 10.19
CA ALA A 81 2.73 13.79 10.39
C ALA A 81 2.64 14.61 9.10
N ARG A 82 2.90 13.97 7.96
CA ARG A 82 2.87 14.58 6.62
C ARG A 82 2.32 13.56 5.62
N SER A 83 1.80 14.07 4.51
CA SER A 83 1.42 13.26 3.35
C SER A 83 2.46 13.44 2.24
N TYR A 84 2.83 12.35 1.58
CA TYR A 84 3.81 12.36 0.51
C TYR A 84 3.15 12.18 -0.85
N ASP A 85 3.45 13.10 -1.77
CA ASP A 85 3.02 13.04 -3.16
C ASP A 85 4.09 12.34 -4.01
N PRO A 86 3.84 11.12 -4.50
CA PRO A 86 4.80 10.37 -5.31
C PRO A 86 4.89 10.85 -6.76
N VAL A 87 3.96 11.67 -7.24
CA VAL A 87 3.95 12.25 -8.59
C VAL A 87 4.82 13.50 -8.62
N LEU A 88 4.63 14.39 -7.64
CA LEU A 88 5.39 15.63 -7.49
C LEU A 88 6.72 15.45 -6.73
N LEU A 89 6.93 14.29 -6.12
CA LEU A 89 8.12 13.95 -5.34
C LEU A 89 8.30 14.84 -4.10
N GLN A 90 7.20 15.29 -3.49
CA GLN A 90 7.19 16.30 -2.44
C GLN A 90 6.30 15.93 -1.27
N TRP A 91 6.58 16.54 -0.12
CA TRP A 91 5.69 16.51 1.04
C TRP A 91 4.62 17.59 0.90
N ASN A 92 3.44 17.33 1.44
CA ASN A 92 2.33 18.30 1.46
C ASN A 92 2.58 19.53 2.35
N GLY A 93 3.66 19.55 3.14
CA GLY A 93 4.00 20.65 4.02
C GLY A 93 5.40 20.54 4.64
N VAL A 94 5.81 21.63 5.27
CA VAL A 94 7.04 21.70 6.08
C VAL A 94 6.88 20.82 7.32
N ASP A 95 7.99 20.24 7.78
CA ASP A 95 7.98 19.45 9.01
C ASP A 95 7.68 20.33 10.23
N GLN A 96 6.81 19.86 11.13
CA GLN A 96 6.37 20.66 12.28
C GLN A 96 7.50 21.00 13.25
N LEU A 97 8.52 20.15 13.33
CA LEU A 97 9.69 20.32 14.20
C LEU A 97 10.89 20.92 13.45
N CYS A 98 10.67 21.52 12.27
CA CYS A 98 11.71 22.10 11.43
C CYS A 98 12.59 23.14 12.16
N GLU A 99 12.00 23.92 13.06
CA GLU A 99 12.65 25.06 13.74
C GLU A 99 13.07 24.76 15.19
N ASP A 100 12.75 23.57 15.71
CA ASP A 100 12.98 23.19 17.10
C ASP A 100 14.40 22.63 17.37
N TYR A 101 15.36 22.88 16.46
CA TYR A 101 16.75 22.40 16.54
C TYR A 101 17.79 23.50 16.34
#